data_AF-A0A8J5I8I3-F1
#
_entry.id   AF-A0A8J5I8I3-F1
#
_cell.length_a   1.000
_cell.length_b   1.000
_cell.length_c   1.000
_cell.angle_alpha   90.00
_cell.angle_beta   90.00
_cell.angle_gamma   90.00
#
_symmetry.space_group_name_H-M   'P 1'
#
loop_
_entity.id
_entity.type
_entity.pdbx_description
1 polymer ?
#
loop_
_entity_poly.entity_id
_entity_poly.type
_entity_poly.pdbx_seq_one_letter_code
_entity_poly.pdbx_strand_id
1 'polypeptide(L)'
;MAAGGDKREAEVRGITSEELRAHNVASDLWICIHGKVYDVTAWAEHHPGGDLPLLSLGGRDATDAFVAYHPASAWSHLDRQCFVGFLVDYHVSPVSRDYRRLLSEISRSGFFDSKGLVAPLTLLAMLFLFSASVAGVLFSRSTAVHALCGGMMGLLWIQSGWMGHDSGHYRIVSDPRLNRFAQIVTGNCLTGVSIAWWKRNHNAHHIACNSLDYDPDLQHMPFFVVSSKLFASLTSCYYDRKMNFDAVSRFLVSYQHWTFYPVMCFARINLFAQSILLLVSKVNVYNRWQEILGVSVFWIWFPLLVSCLPNWPERVMFVVASFVVTGIQHVQFCLNHFSSTVYVGPPQGNNWFEKQTVGTLDISCSPWMDWFHGGLQFQTAHHLFPRLPRCHLRKISPFVKELCKNHKLPYSSASFWEANKMTIRTLRAAALQARDFAKPVPKNLVWEALKLPNDSREKELIGLLEMLEACGLLKRKFSNSSKLRKPVCLTGQQKQICEPINERASLPAYICWRTMTGSNNEIDVKLAHIAEMYKRISSKEVQFSDG
;
A
#
# COMPACT_ATOMS: atom_id res chain seq x y z
N MET A 1 44.63 -7.81 54.49
CA MET A 1 44.02 -6.50 54.10
C MET A 1 44.61 -6.14 52.74
N ALA A 2 43.87 -5.73 51.71
CA ALA A 2 42.42 -5.80 51.44
C ALA A 2 42.29 -5.98 49.90
N ALA A 3 41.64 -7.04 49.40
CA ALA A 3 40.21 -7.09 49.06
C ALA A 3 39.83 -6.38 47.74
N GLY A 4 39.47 -7.19 46.73
CA GLY A 4 38.40 -6.91 45.76
C GLY A 4 38.52 -5.68 44.83
N GLY A 5 39.31 -5.79 43.76
CA GLY A 5 39.14 -4.93 42.58
C GLY A 5 37.94 -5.38 41.73
N ASP A 6 36.76 -4.87 42.07
CA ASP A 6 35.45 -5.31 41.53
C ASP A 6 35.25 -5.02 40.04
N LYS A 7 35.64 -5.96 39.17
CA LYS A 7 35.16 -6.02 37.78
C LYS A 7 33.74 -6.57 37.76
N ARG A 8 32.75 -5.71 37.93
CA ARG A 8 31.39 -6.00 37.48
C ARG A 8 31.41 -6.14 35.96
N GLU A 9 31.24 -7.37 35.50
CA GLU A 9 30.59 -7.58 34.21
C GLU A 9 29.24 -6.86 34.30
N ALA A 10 29.02 -5.87 33.43
CA ALA A 10 27.77 -5.12 33.43
C ALA A 10 26.65 -6.09 33.05
N GLU A 11 25.83 -6.47 34.04
CA GLU A 11 24.79 -7.49 33.92
C GLU A 11 23.88 -7.16 32.74
N VAL A 12 23.98 -7.95 31.66
CA VAL A 12 23.47 -7.50 30.36
C VAL A 12 21.95 -7.58 30.37
N ARG A 13 21.31 -6.40 30.43
CA ARG A 13 19.86 -6.21 30.52
C ARG A 13 19.11 -7.16 29.58
N GLY A 14 18.29 -8.02 30.16
CA GLY A 14 17.21 -8.70 29.45
C GLY A 14 16.09 -7.71 29.18
N ILE A 15 15.67 -7.62 27.92
CA ILE A 15 14.54 -6.78 27.45
C ILE A 15 13.45 -7.73 26.94
N THR A 16 12.18 -7.43 27.19
CA THR A 16 11.05 -8.23 26.68
C THR A 16 10.50 -7.69 25.36
N SER A 17 9.82 -8.51 24.55
CA SER A 17 9.06 -8.00 23.39
C SER A 17 7.96 -7.01 23.76
N GLU A 18 7.43 -7.03 24.98
CA GLU A 18 6.41 -6.07 25.44
C GLU A 18 7.04 -4.70 25.74
N GLU A 19 8.14 -4.69 26.49
CA GLU A 19 8.99 -3.52 26.74
C GLU A 19 9.49 -2.92 25.43
N LEU A 20 10.11 -3.72 24.56
CA LEU A 20 10.59 -3.28 23.24
C LEU A 20 9.47 -2.60 22.43
N ARG A 21 8.23 -3.13 22.47
CA ARG A 21 7.09 -2.54 21.75
C ARG A 21 6.66 -1.17 22.28
N ALA A 22 7.02 -0.76 23.49
CA ALA A 22 6.73 0.58 23.99
C ALA A 22 7.56 1.66 23.28
N HIS A 23 8.83 1.35 23.00
CA HIS A 23 9.82 2.24 22.38
C HIS A 23 9.64 2.32 20.85
N ASN A 24 8.49 2.87 20.41
CA ASN A 24 8.05 2.88 19.01
C ASN A 24 7.80 4.29 18.40
N VAL A 25 8.12 5.38 19.11
CA VAL A 25 7.82 6.76 18.70
C VAL A 25 9.09 7.56 18.38
N ALA A 26 9.00 8.65 17.62
CA ALA A 26 10.17 9.40 17.16
C ALA A 26 11.07 9.97 18.27
N SER A 27 10.55 10.16 19.48
CA SER A 27 11.29 10.61 20.67
C SER A 27 11.80 9.47 21.57
N ASP A 28 11.45 8.22 21.27
CA ASP A 28 11.77 7.02 22.04
C ASP A 28 11.61 5.79 21.13
N LEU A 29 12.68 5.46 20.39
CA LEU A 29 12.67 4.54 19.25
C LEU A 29 13.74 3.47 19.37
N TRP A 30 13.36 2.25 19.74
CA TRP A 30 14.26 1.09 19.79
C TRP A 30 13.95 0.10 18.66
N ILE A 31 14.97 -0.62 18.22
CA ILE A 31 14.84 -1.75 17.29
C ILE A 31 15.67 -2.94 17.77
N CYS A 32 15.21 -4.15 17.48
CA CYS A 32 15.98 -5.38 17.67
C CYS A 32 16.62 -5.83 16.34
N ILE A 33 17.91 -6.17 16.38
CA ILE A 33 18.65 -6.78 15.27
C ILE A 33 19.45 -7.98 15.82
N HIS A 34 19.19 -9.19 15.32
CA HIS A 34 19.75 -10.46 15.81
C HIS A 34 19.65 -10.66 17.34
N GLY A 35 18.50 -10.28 17.93
CA GLY A 35 18.28 -10.40 19.37
C GLY A 35 18.96 -9.32 20.22
N LYS A 36 19.76 -8.42 19.62
CA LYS A 36 20.31 -7.24 20.29
C LYS A 36 19.37 -6.05 20.10
N VAL A 37 19.02 -5.37 21.18
CA VAL A 37 18.21 -4.15 21.16
C VAL A 37 19.13 -2.92 21.13
N TYR A 38 18.80 -1.98 20.25
CA TYR A 38 19.49 -0.70 20.10
C TYR A 38 18.49 0.44 20.19
N ASP A 39 18.81 1.46 20.98
CA ASP A 39 18.16 2.77 20.87
C ASP A 39 18.74 3.48 19.63
N VAL A 40 17.85 3.86 18.72
CA VAL A 40 18.16 4.52 17.45
C VAL A 40 17.48 5.90 17.35
N THR A 41 16.95 6.43 18.46
CA THR A 41 16.23 7.71 18.53
C THR A 41 17.05 8.85 17.90
N ALA A 42 18.28 9.08 18.38
CA ALA A 42 19.18 10.12 17.85
C ALA A 42 19.73 9.81 16.44
N TRP A 43 19.60 8.57 15.97
CA TRP A 43 20.08 8.12 14.66
C TRP A 43 19.02 8.23 13.55
N ALA A 44 17.73 8.28 13.88
CA ALA A 44 16.65 8.34 12.91
C ALA A 44 16.77 9.52 11.93
N GLU A 45 17.11 10.72 12.42
CA GLU A 45 17.34 11.91 11.59
C GLU A 45 18.60 11.81 10.70
N HIS A 46 19.55 10.97 11.10
CA HIS A 46 20.86 10.80 10.47
C HIS A 46 20.93 9.58 9.52
N HIS A 47 19.92 8.70 9.57
CA HIS A 47 19.89 7.46 8.82
C HIS A 47 19.87 7.71 7.29
N PRO A 48 20.80 7.15 6.49
CA PRO A 48 20.87 7.42 5.05
C PRO A 48 19.66 6.94 4.21
N GLY A 49 18.79 6.10 4.78
CA GLY A 49 17.51 5.72 4.17
C GLY A 49 16.34 6.67 4.51
N GLY A 50 16.57 7.64 5.40
CA GLY A 50 15.55 8.46 6.06
C GLY A 50 15.12 7.91 7.43
N ASP A 51 14.42 8.75 8.17
CA ASP A 51 13.67 8.50 9.41
C ASP A 51 12.59 7.41 9.28
N LEU A 52 11.75 7.51 8.24
CA LEU A 52 10.53 6.69 8.09
C LEU A 52 10.76 5.16 8.11
N PRO A 53 11.83 4.59 7.53
CA PRO A 53 12.18 3.16 7.69
C PRO A 53 12.34 2.69 9.13
N LEU A 54 12.91 3.51 10.02
CA LEU A 54 13.09 3.13 11.43
C LEU A 54 11.77 3.32 12.21
N LEU A 55 11.07 4.43 11.99
CA LEU A 55 9.76 4.70 12.59
C LEU A 55 8.73 3.62 12.25
N SER A 56 8.72 3.14 10.99
CA SER A 56 7.82 2.08 10.54
C SER A 56 8.09 0.71 11.18
N LEU A 57 9.31 0.50 11.70
CA LEU A 57 9.77 -0.73 12.33
C LEU A 57 10.04 -0.56 13.84
N GLY A 58 9.61 0.55 14.44
CA GLY A 58 9.80 0.85 15.85
C GLY A 58 9.22 -0.23 16.78
N GLY A 59 10.00 -0.57 17.80
CA GLY A 59 9.65 -1.55 18.83
C GLY A 59 9.50 -2.99 18.34
N ARG A 60 10.31 -3.42 17.34
CA ARG A 60 10.21 -4.74 16.67
C ARG A 60 11.58 -5.36 16.40
N ASP A 61 11.62 -6.67 16.12
CA ASP A 61 12.72 -7.26 15.36
C ASP A 61 12.69 -6.73 13.92
N ALA A 62 13.73 -6.00 13.54
CA ALA A 62 13.92 -5.44 12.21
C ALA A 62 14.97 -6.19 11.39
N THR A 63 15.49 -7.34 11.89
CA THR A 63 16.62 -8.08 11.30
C THR A 63 16.42 -8.40 9.81
N ASP A 64 15.27 -8.95 9.43
CA ASP A 64 15.01 -9.38 8.04
C ASP A 64 15.05 -8.19 7.07
N ALA A 65 14.45 -7.06 7.46
CA ALA A 65 14.52 -5.82 6.70
C ALA A 65 15.96 -5.27 6.67
N PHE A 66 16.65 -5.26 7.80
CA PHE A 66 18.03 -4.75 7.88
C PHE A 66 18.95 -5.50 6.92
N VAL A 67 18.95 -6.83 6.92
CA VAL A 67 19.81 -7.62 6.02
C VAL A 67 19.43 -7.49 4.54
N ALA A 68 18.16 -7.19 4.22
CA ALA A 68 17.73 -6.89 2.86
C ALA A 68 18.37 -5.59 2.34
N TYR A 69 18.16 -4.45 3.03
CA TYR A 69 18.58 -3.13 2.54
C TYR A 69 20.07 -2.82 2.75
N HIS A 70 20.76 -3.50 3.67
CA HIS A 70 22.10 -3.08 4.10
C HIS A 70 23.24 -3.98 3.60
N PRO A 71 24.33 -3.41 3.05
CA PRO A 71 25.58 -4.14 2.81
C PRO A 71 26.33 -4.40 4.13
N ALA A 72 27.31 -5.31 4.10
CA ALA A 72 28.06 -5.70 5.31
C ALA A 72 28.81 -4.53 6.01
N SER A 73 29.11 -3.43 5.33
CA SER A 73 29.70 -2.25 5.97
C SER A 73 28.75 -1.56 6.97
N ALA A 74 27.43 -1.75 6.85
CA ALA A 74 26.44 -1.14 7.74
C ALA A 74 26.47 -1.69 9.17
N TRP A 75 26.95 -2.92 9.39
CA TRP A 75 27.11 -3.49 10.74
C TRP A 75 27.96 -2.57 11.64
N SER A 76 29.01 -1.96 11.07
CA SER A 76 29.90 -1.01 11.77
C SER A 76 29.23 0.32 12.19
N HIS A 77 27.97 0.55 11.80
CA HIS A 77 27.14 1.63 12.32
C HIS A 77 26.30 1.20 13.52
N LEU A 78 25.97 -0.10 13.69
CA LEU A 78 25.29 -0.62 14.88
C LEU A 78 26.20 -0.58 16.11
N ASP A 79 27.51 -0.82 15.93
CA ASP A 79 28.54 -0.67 16.97
C ASP A 79 28.68 0.78 17.50
N ARG A 80 28.00 1.75 16.88
CA ARG A 80 27.97 3.17 17.27
C ARG A 80 26.62 3.61 17.85
N GLN A 81 25.62 2.71 17.87
CA GLN A 81 24.32 2.99 18.49
C GLN A 81 24.36 2.64 19.98
N CYS A 82 23.40 3.16 20.75
CA CYS A 82 23.28 2.79 22.15
C CYS A 82 22.68 1.38 22.25
N PHE A 83 23.54 0.36 22.40
CA PHE A 83 23.12 -1.00 22.71
C PHE A 83 22.48 -1.04 24.11
N VAL A 84 21.23 -1.48 24.18
CA VAL A 84 20.40 -1.41 25.40
C VAL A 84 20.38 -2.73 26.16
N GLY A 85 20.47 -3.86 25.46
CA GLY A 85 20.36 -5.20 26.04
C GLY A 85 20.01 -6.29 25.02
N PHE A 86 19.77 -7.50 25.51
CA PHE A 86 19.32 -8.64 24.70
C PHE A 86 17.82 -8.88 24.86
N LEU A 87 17.13 -9.18 23.77
CA LEU A 87 15.71 -9.55 23.75
C LEU A 87 15.55 -10.99 24.28
N VAL A 88 14.95 -11.17 25.46
CA VAL A 88 14.92 -12.45 26.19
C VAL A 88 14.05 -13.51 25.51
N ASP A 89 13.00 -13.07 24.80
CA ASP A 89 12.06 -13.89 24.06
C ASP A 89 12.32 -13.87 22.53
N TYR A 90 13.57 -13.59 22.12
CA TYR A 90 13.96 -13.55 20.71
C TYR A 90 13.78 -14.92 20.02
N HIS A 91 12.84 -14.97 19.08
CA HIS A 91 12.50 -16.15 18.30
C HIS A 91 12.52 -15.87 16.79
N VAL A 92 13.33 -16.63 16.05
CA VAL A 92 13.40 -16.54 14.58
C VAL A 92 12.42 -17.52 13.95
N SER A 93 11.49 -17.02 13.14
CA SER A 93 10.53 -17.88 12.43
C SER A 93 11.25 -18.82 11.43
N PRO A 94 10.69 -20.02 11.13
CA PRO A 94 11.25 -20.89 10.09
C PRO A 94 11.41 -20.18 8.74
N VAL A 95 10.45 -19.31 8.39
CA VAL A 95 10.47 -18.49 7.17
C VAL A 95 11.67 -17.53 7.19
N SER A 96 11.85 -16.76 8.27
CA SER A 96 12.95 -15.80 8.43
C SER A 96 14.31 -16.49 8.44
N ARG A 97 14.44 -17.65 9.09
CA ARG A 97 15.67 -18.45 9.09
C ARG A 97 16.05 -18.87 7.66
N ASP A 98 15.09 -19.39 6.90
CA ASP A 98 15.34 -19.93 5.57
C ASP A 98 15.52 -18.80 4.52
N TYR A 99 14.86 -17.64 4.71
CA TYR A 99 15.14 -16.41 3.98
C TYR A 99 16.56 -15.88 4.24
N ARG A 100 16.99 -15.77 5.51
CA ARG A 100 18.35 -15.37 5.90
C ARG A 100 19.40 -16.34 5.32
N ARG A 101 19.07 -17.63 5.23
CA ARG A 101 19.91 -18.63 4.54
C ARG A 101 20.02 -18.35 3.04
N LEU A 102 18.91 -18.20 2.33
CA LEU A 102 18.91 -17.90 0.89
C LEU A 102 19.67 -16.60 0.58
N LEU A 103 19.50 -15.56 1.40
CA LEU A 103 20.27 -14.32 1.30
C LEU A 103 21.79 -14.55 1.43
N SER A 104 22.21 -15.38 2.39
CA SER A 104 23.62 -15.75 2.60
C SER A 104 24.19 -16.56 1.43
N GLU A 105 23.41 -17.46 0.85
CA GLU A 105 23.79 -18.25 -0.33
C GLU A 105 23.95 -17.34 -1.56
N ILE A 106 22.99 -16.45 -1.83
CA ILE A 106 23.09 -15.42 -2.90
C ILE A 106 24.32 -14.52 -2.70
N SER A 107 24.60 -14.12 -1.45
CA SER A 107 25.77 -13.28 -1.14
C SER A 107 27.10 -14.01 -1.31
N ARG A 108 27.20 -15.29 -0.92
CA ARG A 108 28.40 -16.12 -1.12
C ARG A 108 28.68 -16.39 -2.60
N SER A 109 27.64 -16.44 -3.44
CA SER A 109 27.77 -16.57 -4.90
C SER A 109 28.12 -15.26 -5.63
N GLY A 110 28.35 -14.14 -4.92
CA GLY A 110 28.80 -12.88 -5.52
C GLY A 110 27.75 -12.15 -6.40
N PHE A 111 26.48 -12.54 -6.30
CA PHE A 111 25.41 -11.96 -7.15
C PHE A 111 25.15 -10.48 -6.87
N PHE A 112 25.42 -9.97 -5.66
CA PHE A 112 25.30 -8.54 -5.34
C PHE A 112 26.39 -7.66 -5.98
N ASP A 113 27.57 -8.24 -6.24
CA ASP A 113 28.74 -7.51 -6.76
C ASP A 113 28.85 -7.58 -8.29
N SER A 114 28.43 -8.71 -8.88
CA SER A 114 28.38 -8.92 -10.33
C SER A 114 27.19 -8.18 -10.95
N LYS A 115 27.45 -7.17 -11.79
CA LYS A 115 26.40 -6.30 -12.37
C LYS A 115 26.05 -6.63 -13.83
N GLY A 116 26.84 -7.50 -14.46
CA GLY A 116 26.71 -7.84 -15.89
C GLY A 116 26.85 -6.62 -16.82
N LEU A 117 26.30 -6.73 -18.03
CA LEU A 117 26.34 -5.68 -19.05
C LEU A 117 25.04 -4.87 -19.15
N VAL A 118 24.02 -5.16 -18.33
CA VAL A 118 22.69 -4.53 -18.44
C VAL A 118 22.76 -3.01 -18.24
N ALA A 119 23.54 -2.54 -17.27
CA ALA A 119 23.70 -1.10 -17.02
C ALA A 119 24.34 -0.34 -18.21
N PRO A 120 25.55 -0.69 -18.69
CA PRO A 120 26.16 0.01 -19.83
C PRO A 120 25.36 -0.14 -21.13
N LEU A 121 24.74 -1.29 -21.40
CA LEU A 121 23.90 -1.46 -22.60
C LEU A 121 22.63 -0.59 -22.55
N THR A 122 22.00 -0.45 -21.37
CA THR A 122 20.87 0.47 -21.21
C THR A 122 21.31 1.93 -21.40
N LEU A 123 22.46 2.34 -20.86
CA LEU A 123 22.99 3.69 -21.04
C LEU A 123 23.29 4.01 -22.51
N LEU A 124 23.83 3.06 -23.28
CA LEU A 124 24.05 3.21 -24.73
C LEU A 124 22.71 3.31 -25.50
N ALA A 125 21.72 2.49 -25.16
CA ALA A 125 20.38 2.58 -25.75
C ALA A 125 19.68 3.90 -25.43
N MET A 126 19.85 4.43 -24.20
CA MET A 126 19.37 5.75 -23.80
C MET A 126 20.06 6.86 -24.60
N LEU A 127 21.38 6.80 -24.77
CA LEU A 127 22.13 7.77 -25.57
C LEU A 127 21.67 7.78 -27.04
N PHE A 128 21.42 6.61 -27.63
CA PHE A 128 20.83 6.49 -28.97
C PHE A 128 19.43 7.11 -29.03
N LEU A 129 18.51 6.73 -28.12
CA LEU A 129 17.14 7.25 -28.09
C LEU A 129 17.11 8.78 -27.96
N PHE A 130 17.93 9.35 -27.07
CA PHE A 130 18.07 10.80 -26.90
C PHE A 130 18.60 11.46 -28.18
N SER A 131 19.74 10.98 -28.70
CA SER A 131 20.41 11.60 -29.86
C SER A 131 19.56 11.54 -31.12
N ALA A 132 18.89 10.41 -31.37
CA ALA A 132 17.97 10.26 -32.51
C ALA A 132 16.69 11.11 -32.36
N SER A 133 16.17 11.28 -31.14
CA SER A 133 15.03 12.16 -30.88
C SER A 133 15.39 13.63 -31.10
N VAL A 134 16.56 14.06 -30.62
CA VAL A 134 17.07 15.43 -30.83
C VAL A 134 17.36 15.68 -32.31
N ALA A 135 18.04 14.76 -33.00
CA ALA A 135 18.31 14.89 -34.43
C ALA A 135 17.02 14.94 -35.27
N GLY A 136 16.01 14.12 -34.95
CA GLY A 136 14.73 14.14 -35.65
C GLY A 136 13.95 15.44 -35.47
N VAL A 137 14.02 16.09 -34.31
CA VAL A 137 13.40 17.41 -34.05
C VAL A 137 14.18 18.57 -34.70
N LEU A 138 15.50 18.49 -34.79
CA LEU A 138 16.33 19.58 -35.33
C LEU A 138 16.52 19.53 -36.86
N PHE A 139 16.50 18.34 -37.46
CA PHE A 139 16.83 18.16 -38.89
C PHE A 139 15.66 17.65 -39.75
N SER A 140 14.50 17.34 -39.16
CA SER A 140 13.29 17.03 -39.93
C SER A 140 12.37 18.24 -40.07
N ARG A 141 11.42 18.12 -41.00
CA ARG A 141 10.21 18.96 -41.09
C ARG A 141 8.94 18.11 -41.09
N SER A 142 9.06 16.81 -40.82
CA SER A 142 7.94 15.88 -40.86
C SER A 142 7.27 15.79 -39.50
N THR A 143 6.02 16.22 -39.43
CA THR A 143 5.12 16.05 -38.28
C THR A 143 5.10 14.59 -37.77
N ALA A 144 5.17 13.60 -38.67
CA ALA A 144 5.23 12.18 -38.30
C ALA A 144 6.57 11.78 -37.64
N VAL A 145 7.69 12.38 -38.06
CA VAL A 145 8.99 12.21 -37.38
C VAL A 145 8.96 12.86 -36.01
N HIS A 146 8.38 14.07 -35.87
CA HIS A 146 8.25 14.72 -34.57
C HIS A 146 7.35 13.92 -33.60
N ALA A 147 6.26 13.30 -34.09
CA ALA A 147 5.44 12.39 -33.29
C ALA A 147 6.25 11.16 -32.81
N LEU A 148 7.03 10.56 -33.71
CA LEU A 148 7.92 9.44 -33.40
C LEU A 148 8.99 9.82 -32.36
N CYS A 149 9.65 10.97 -32.52
CA CYS A 149 10.64 11.49 -31.57
C CYS A 149 10.01 11.79 -30.20
N GLY A 150 8.75 12.25 -30.15
CA GLY A 150 7.99 12.36 -28.90
C GLY A 150 7.83 11.00 -28.21
N GLY A 151 7.43 9.96 -28.96
CA GLY A 151 7.34 8.60 -28.44
C GLY A 151 8.70 8.00 -28.02
N MET A 152 9.77 8.26 -28.76
CA MET A 152 11.13 7.83 -28.43
C MET A 152 11.66 8.53 -27.16
N MET A 153 11.33 9.80 -26.96
CA MET A 153 11.59 10.53 -25.71
C MET A 153 10.82 9.89 -24.54
N GLY A 154 9.59 9.44 -24.79
CA GLY A 154 8.83 8.64 -23.82
C GLY A 154 9.52 7.34 -23.44
N LEU A 155 10.05 6.58 -24.42
CA LEU A 155 10.84 5.36 -24.18
C LEU A 155 12.15 5.64 -23.43
N LEU A 156 12.83 6.75 -23.74
CA LEU A 156 14.02 7.20 -23.02
C LEU A 156 13.71 7.42 -21.54
N TRP A 157 12.60 8.07 -21.22
CA TRP A 157 12.19 8.29 -19.83
C TRP A 157 11.88 6.99 -19.07
N ILE A 158 11.35 5.96 -19.74
CA ILE A 158 11.18 4.62 -19.13
C ILE A 158 12.55 4.04 -18.75
N GLN A 159 13.46 3.93 -19.72
CA GLN A 159 14.79 3.35 -19.50
C GLN A 159 15.64 4.16 -18.52
N SER A 160 15.52 5.49 -18.54
CA SER A 160 16.14 6.39 -17.56
C SER A 160 15.56 6.19 -16.15
N GLY A 161 14.24 5.98 -16.04
CA GLY A 161 13.58 5.62 -14.79
C GLY A 161 14.06 4.27 -14.24
N TRP A 162 14.23 3.25 -15.09
CA TRP A 162 14.85 1.97 -14.70
C TRP A 162 16.30 2.15 -14.21
N MET A 163 17.09 3.01 -14.86
CA MET A 163 18.47 3.28 -14.43
C MET A 163 18.53 4.10 -13.13
N GLY A 164 17.62 5.06 -12.96
CA GLY A 164 17.40 5.80 -11.72
C GLY A 164 17.09 4.85 -10.56
N HIS A 165 16.07 4.01 -10.73
CA HIS A 165 15.67 2.95 -9.81
C HIS A 165 16.87 2.08 -9.36
N ASP A 166 17.57 1.47 -10.32
CA ASP A 166 18.73 0.62 -10.07
C ASP A 166 19.81 1.37 -9.27
N SER A 167 20.16 2.58 -9.72
CA SER A 167 21.19 3.42 -9.10
C SER A 167 20.82 3.93 -7.71
N GLY A 168 19.54 3.94 -7.36
CA GLY A 168 19.03 4.34 -6.05
C GLY A 168 19.15 3.22 -5.01
N HIS A 169 18.92 1.98 -5.42
CA HIS A 169 19.05 0.75 -4.63
C HIS A 169 20.50 0.26 -4.49
N TYR A 170 21.28 0.26 -5.59
CA TYR A 170 22.64 -0.27 -5.61
C TYR A 170 23.59 0.56 -6.50
N ARG A 171 24.90 0.30 -6.37
CA ARG A 171 25.92 0.96 -7.19
C ARG A 171 26.00 0.34 -8.59
N ILE A 172 25.23 0.86 -9.56
CA ILE A 172 25.30 0.49 -10.99
C ILE A 172 26.72 0.61 -11.57
N VAL A 173 27.52 1.57 -11.10
CA VAL A 173 28.94 1.76 -11.45
C VAL A 173 29.78 1.61 -10.18
N SER A 174 30.98 1.02 -10.30
CA SER A 174 31.80 0.70 -9.12
C SER A 174 32.42 1.93 -8.45
N ASP A 175 32.87 2.93 -9.22
CA ASP A 175 33.33 4.21 -8.67
C ASP A 175 32.16 5.02 -8.06
N PRO A 176 32.25 5.47 -6.79
CA PRO A 176 31.16 6.20 -6.15
C PRO A 176 30.82 7.56 -6.79
N ARG A 177 31.80 8.29 -7.35
CA ARG A 177 31.58 9.63 -7.93
C ARG A 177 30.85 9.52 -9.27
N LEU A 178 31.33 8.64 -10.14
CA LEU A 178 30.70 8.32 -11.42
C LEU A 178 29.33 7.66 -11.22
N ASN A 179 29.14 6.85 -10.17
CA ASN A 179 27.83 6.33 -9.81
C ASN A 179 26.85 7.44 -9.39
N ARG A 180 27.27 8.42 -8.57
CA ARG A 180 26.42 9.57 -8.21
C ARG A 180 26.15 10.49 -9.41
N PHE A 181 27.12 10.66 -10.31
CA PHE A 181 26.91 11.37 -11.57
C PHE A 181 25.87 10.67 -12.45
N ALA A 182 26.02 9.38 -12.72
CA ALA A 182 25.06 8.59 -13.47
C ALA A 182 23.66 8.64 -12.83
N GLN A 183 23.59 8.46 -11.50
CA GLN A 183 22.36 8.57 -10.72
C GLN A 183 21.67 9.93 -10.87
N ILE A 184 22.40 11.05 -10.89
CA ILE A 184 21.82 12.38 -11.14
C ILE A 184 21.41 12.54 -12.61
N VAL A 185 22.20 12.05 -13.57
CA VAL A 185 21.87 12.15 -15.00
C VAL A 185 20.60 11.37 -15.34
N THR A 186 20.51 10.11 -14.93
CA THR A 186 19.37 9.24 -15.26
C THR A 186 18.21 9.36 -14.28
N GLY A 187 18.48 9.72 -13.02
CA GLY A 187 17.47 9.96 -12.01
C GLY A 187 16.82 11.33 -12.10
N ASN A 188 17.56 12.37 -12.52
CA ASN A 188 17.09 13.76 -12.56
C ASN A 188 17.19 14.44 -13.93
N CYS A 189 18.40 14.56 -14.51
CA CYS A 189 18.63 15.40 -15.69
C CYS A 189 17.81 15.00 -16.91
N LEU A 190 17.66 13.69 -17.15
CA LEU A 190 16.87 13.16 -18.26
C LEU A 190 15.37 13.05 -17.93
N THR A 191 14.97 13.11 -16.66
CA THR A 191 13.63 12.70 -16.22
C THR A 191 12.73 13.83 -15.75
N GLY A 192 13.27 14.86 -15.09
CA GLY A 192 12.52 15.88 -14.35
C GLY A 192 12.13 15.50 -12.91
N VAL A 193 12.59 14.35 -12.42
CA VAL A 193 12.29 13.80 -11.08
C VAL A 193 13.50 13.99 -10.16
N SER A 194 13.33 14.08 -8.84
CA SER A 194 14.46 14.01 -7.90
C SER A 194 14.69 12.55 -7.50
N ILE A 195 15.90 12.03 -7.71
CA ILE A 195 16.27 10.71 -7.21
C ILE A 195 16.26 10.66 -5.68
N ALA A 196 16.55 11.77 -4.99
CA ALA A 196 16.36 11.84 -3.54
C ALA A 196 14.88 11.72 -3.12
N TRP A 197 13.94 12.34 -3.85
CA TRP A 197 12.51 12.13 -3.63
C TRP A 197 12.12 10.68 -3.89
N TRP A 198 12.51 10.14 -5.05
CA TRP A 198 12.20 8.76 -5.42
C TRP A 198 12.72 7.79 -4.37
N LYS A 199 13.95 7.97 -3.88
CA LYS A 199 14.52 7.13 -2.80
C LYS A 199 13.72 7.22 -1.50
N ARG A 200 13.31 8.41 -1.04
CA ARG A 200 12.51 8.54 0.20
C ARG A 200 11.17 7.83 0.06
N ASN A 201 10.47 8.07 -1.05
CA ASN A 201 9.15 7.49 -1.34
C ASN A 201 9.24 5.96 -1.47
N HIS A 202 10.10 5.49 -2.36
CA HIS A 202 10.22 4.09 -2.70
C HIS A 202 10.83 3.24 -1.56
N ASN A 203 11.74 3.78 -0.74
CA ASN A 203 12.20 3.08 0.48
C ASN A 203 11.06 2.87 1.48
N ALA A 204 10.15 3.84 1.65
CA ALA A 204 9.01 3.70 2.55
C ALA A 204 8.01 2.66 2.03
N HIS A 205 7.69 2.70 0.72
CA HIS A 205 6.96 1.65 0.02
C HIS A 205 7.59 0.26 0.23
N HIS A 206 8.90 0.13 0.03
CA HIS A 206 9.65 -1.11 0.26
C HIS A 206 9.52 -1.66 1.69
N ILE A 207 9.59 -0.79 2.70
CA ILE A 207 9.49 -1.16 4.12
C ILE A 207 8.06 -1.53 4.51
N ALA A 208 7.06 -0.81 4.00
CA ALA A 208 5.67 -0.92 4.41
C ALA A 208 4.72 -1.46 3.33
N CYS A 209 5.25 -2.16 2.32
CA CYS A 209 4.57 -2.54 1.07
C CYS A 209 3.11 -2.96 1.27
N ASN A 210 2.22 -2.31 0.54
CA ASN A 210 0.76 -2.48 0.57
C ASN A 210 0.04 -2.15 1.91
N SER A 211 0.67 -1.38 2.80
CA SER A 211 0.00 -0.72 3.95
C SER A 211 -0.70 0.57 3.51
N LEU A 212 -2.02 0.66 3.68
CA LEU A 212 -2.81 1.79 3.16
C LEU A 212 -2.48 3.16 3.80
N ASP A 213 -1.89 3.16 4.99
CA ASP A 213 -1.50 4.33 5.79
C ASP A 213 0.02 4.58 5.82
N TYR A 214 0.87 3.57 5.60
CA TYR A 214 2.34 3.73 5.57
C TYR A 214 2.96 3.73 4.17
N ASP A 215 2.35 3.05 3.18
CA ASP A 215 2.88 2.94 1.82
C ASP A 215 2.44 4.13 0.94
N PRO A 216 3.34 5.04 0.52
CA PRO A 216 2.98 6.17 -0.33
C PRO A 216 2.48 5.75 -1.74
N ASP A 217 2.87 4.58 -2.23
CA ASP A 217 2.54 4.09 -3.57
C ASP A 217 1.14 3.44 -3.66
N LEU A 218 0.33 3.55 -2.60
CA LEU A 218 -1.13 3.36 -2.62
C LEU A 218 -1.94 4.64 -2.31
N GLN A 219 -1.30 5.76 -1.99
CA GLN A 219 -1.93 6.93 -1.36
C GLN A 219 -2.39 8.00 -2.36
N HIS A 220 -3.10 7.55 -3.40
CA HIS A 220 -3.44 8.32 -4.59
C HIS A 220 -4.79 9.05 -4.54
N MET A 221 -5.37 9.27 -3.35
CA MET A 221 -6.54 10.15 -3.22
C MET A 221 -6.19 11.58 -3.66
N PRO A 222 -7.07 12.25 -4.43
CA PRO A 222 -8.49 11.90 -4.64
C PRO A 222 -8.77 10.99 -5.86
N PHE A 223 -7.76 10.62 -6.66
CA PHE A 223 -7.97 9.95 -7.96
C PHE A 223 -8.15 8.44 -7.88
N PHE A 224 -7.34 7.74 -7.08
CA PHE A 224 -7.39 6.27 -6.97
C PHE A 224 -7.47 5.80 -5.52
N VAL A 225 -8.25 4.74 -5.32
CA VAL A 225 -8.28 3.93 -4.09
C VAL A 225 -8.44 2.44 -4.45
N VAL A 226 -7.58 1.60 -3.87
CA VAL A 226 -7.55 0.15 -4.12
C VAL A 226 -8.41 -0.64 -3.12
N SER A 227 -8.91 0.00 -2.06
CA SER A 227 -9.73 -0.64 -1.03
C SER A 227 -10.71 0.35 -0.39
N SER A 228 -11.92 -0.13 -0.09
CA SER A 228 -12.95 0.62 0.66
C SER A 228 -12.59 0.91 2.12
N LYS A 229 -11.52 0.29 2.66
CA LYS A 229 -10.91 0.72 3.94
C LYS A 229 -10.54 2.20 3.94
N LEU A 230 -10.18 2.76 2.78
CA LEU A 230 -9.85 4.18 2.61
C LEU A 230 -11.09 5.11 2.75
N PHE A 231 -12.32 4.59 2.62
CA PHE A 231 -13.54 5.40 2.75
C PHE A 231 -13.78 5.92 4.18
N ALA A 232 -13.20 5.26 5.19
CA ALA A 232 -13.19 5.75 6.57
C ALA A 232 -12.37 7.03 6.75
N SER A 233 -11.54 7.39 5.76
CA SER A 233 -10.44 8.36 5.82
C SER A 233 -9.32 7.93 6.76
N LEU A 234 -8.12 7.71 6.22
CA LEU A 234 -6.93 7.32 6.99
C LEU A 234 -5.92 8.47 7.07
N THR A 235 -5.11 8.50 8.13
CA THR A 235 -3.93 9.36 8.19
C THR A 235 -2.77 8.66 7.49
N SER A 236 -2.08 9.38 6.60
CA SER A 236 -0.82 8.93 6.02
C SER A 236 0.31 9.17 7.01
N CYS A 237 0.99 8.10 7.42
CA CYS A 237 2.21 8.16 8.23
C CYS A 237 3.45 8.58 7.41
N TYR A 238 3.38 8.53 6.08
CA TYR A 238 4.45 8.99 5.19
C TYR A 238 4.39 10.50 4.91
N TYR A 239 3.19 11.02 4.63
CA TYR A 239 2.95 12.43 4.27
C TYR A 239 2.52 13.31 5.45
N ASP A 240 2.37 12.74 6.66
CA ASP A 240 1.77 13.36 7.85
C ASP A 240 0.49 14.17 7.54
N ARG A 241 -0.45 13.52 6.83
CA ARG A 241 -1.70 14.16 6.38
C ARG A 241 -2.88 13.22 6.45
N LYS A 242 -4.05 13.74 6.84
CA LYS A 242 -5.31 13.01 6.73
C LYS A 242 -5.76 12.94 5.28
N MET A 243 -5.95 11.72 4.77
CA MET A 243 -6.49 11.45 3.44
C MET A 243 -8.02 11.32 3.56
N ASN A 244 -8.72 12.44 3.40
CA ASN A 244 -10.17 12.51 3.55
C ASN A 244 -10.90 11.93 2.34
N PHE A 245 -11.82 10.99 2.54
CA PHE A 245 -12.71 10.49 1.48
C PHE A 245 -13.94 11.40 1.32
N ASP A 246 -13.68 12.62 0.85
CA ASP A 246 -14.68 13.67 0.65
C ASP A 246 -15.54 13.47 -0.62
N ALA A 247 -16.38 14.47 -0.93
CA ALA A 247 -17.27 14.41 -2.10
C ALA A 247 -16.50 14.39 -3.44
N VAL A 248 -15.36 15.10 -3.53
CA VAL A 248 -14.52 15.15 -4.74
C VAL A 248 -13.82 13.81 -4.96
N SER A 249 -13.24 13.27 -3.89
CA SER A 249 -12.61 11.93 -3.87
C SER A 249 -13.62 10.86 -4.24
N ARG A 250 -14.83 10.90 -3.67
CA ARG A 250 -15.91 9.96 -4.01
C ARG A 250 -16.35 10.07 -5.46
N PHE A 251 -16.44 11.28 -6.01
CA PHE A 251 -16.77 11.50 -7.42
C PHE A 251 -15.69 10.90 -8.34
N LEU A 252 -14.41 11.26 -8.15
CA LEU A 252 -13.32 10.76 -8.99
C LEU A 252 -13.15 9.24 -8.88
N VAL A 253 -13.16 8.70 -7.65
CA VAL A 253 -13.13 7.25 -7.40
C VAL A 253 -14.33 6.53 -8.05
N SER A 254 -15.51 7.14 -8.11
CA SER A 254 -16.67 6.54 -8.79
C SER A 254 -16.44 6.29 -10.29
N TYR A 255 -15.43 6.89 -10.92
CA TYR A 255 -15.07 6.67 -12.32
C TYR A 255 -13.65 6.13 -12.54
N GLN A 256 -12.88 5.83 -11.48
CA GLN A 256 -11.45 5.52 -11.55
C GLN A 256 -11.06 4.39 -12.52
N HIS A 257 -11.95 3.41 -12.74
CA HIS A 257 -11.72 2.29 -13.66
C HIS A 257 -11.84 2.65 -15.15
N TRP A 258 -12.40 3.83 -15.48
CA TRP A 258 -12.38 4.40 -16.83
C TRP A 258 -11.25 5.43 -16.97
N THR A 259 -10.97 6.20 -15.92
CA THR A 259 -9.92 7.25 -15.95
C THR A 259 -8.51 6.72 -15.71
N PHE A 260 -8.33 5.45 -15.33
CA PHE A 260 -7.02 4.84 -15.04
C PHE A 260 -5.95 5.14 -16.10
N TYR A 261 -6.10 4.64 -17.33
CA TYR A 261 -5.09 4.85 -18.38
C TYR A 261 -4.92 6.34 -18.76
N PRO A 262 -5.99 7.14 -18.97
CA PRO A 262 -5.85 8.59 -19.18
C PRO A 262 -5.03 9.30 -18.09
N VAL A 263 -5.25 8.99 -16.81
CA VAL A 263 -4.47 9.60 -15.71
C VAL A 263 -3.05 9.04 -15.65
N MET A 264 -2.82 7.76 -15.97
CA MET A 264 -1.46 7.19 -16.04
C MET A 264 -0.59 7.87 -17.10
N CYS A 265 -1.15 8.35 -18.22
CA CYS A 265 -0.41 9.19 -19.17
C CYS A 265 0.12 10.49 -18.53
N PHE A 266 -0.62 11.08 -17.58
CA PHE A 266 -0.25 12.34 -16.93
C PHE A 266 0.30 12.19 -15.50
N ALA A 267 0.38 10.97 -14.96
CA ALA A 267 0.85 10.71 -13.59
C ALA A 267 2.27 11.25 -13.31
N ARG A 268 3.09 11.42 -14.36
CA ARG A 268 4.41 12.06 -14.28
C ARG A 268 4.37 13.49 -13.71
N ILE A 269 3.27 14.22 -13.90
CA ILE A 269 3.09 15.57 -13.33
C ILE A 269 3.12 15.54 -11.80
N ASN A 270 2.57 14.49 -11.17
CA ASN A 270 2.69 14.30 -9.72
C ASN A 270 4.16 14.02 -9.33
N LEU A 271 4.89 13.18 -10.08
CA LEU A 271 6.31 12.91 -9.79
C LEU A 271 7.16 14.19 -9.84
N PHE A 272 6.87 15.10 -10.79
CA PHE A 272 7.49 16.42 -10.87
C PHE A 272 7.13 17.30 -9.67
N ALA A 273 5.84 17.41 -9.34
CA ALA A 273 5.36 18.21 -8.22
C ALA A 273 5.97 17.74 -6.90
N GLN A 274 5.94 16.45 -6.61
CA GLN A 274 6.53 15.86 -5.39
C GLN A 274 8.04 16.06 -5.32
N SER A 275 8.75 15.97 -6.46
CA SER A 275 10.19 16.26 -6.53
C SER A 275 10.51 17.71 -6.19
N ILE A 276 9.75 18.67 -6.75
CA ILE A 276 9.92 20.10 -6.47
C ILE A 276 9.57 20.39 -5.00
N LEU A 277 8.45 19.85 -4.50
CA LEU A 277 8.00 20.00 -3.12
C LEU A 277 9.05 19.54 -2.10
N LEU A 278 9.70 18.39 -2.32
CA LEU A 278 10.79 17.94 -1.45
C LEU A 278 11.97 18.93 -1.48
N LEU A 279 12.39 19.39 -2.66
CA LEU A 279 13.58 20.24 -2.82
C LEU A 279 13.39 21.66 -2.28
N VAL A 280 12.16 22.17 -2.19
CA VAL A 280 11.84 23.44 -1.50
C VAL A 280 11.48 23.26 -0.01
N SER A 281 11.23 22.03 0.45
CA SER A 281 10.87 21.74 1.85
C SER A 281 12.03 21.98 2.84
N LYS A 282 11.74 21.85 4.15
CA LYS A 282 12.76 21.84 5.21
C LYS A 282 13.42 20.47 5.46
N VAL A 283 12.94 19.39 4.81
CA VAL A 283 13.45 18.02 5.03
C VAL A 283 14.93 17.92 4.63
N ASN A 284 15.76 17.26 5.44
CA ASN A 284 17.17 17.07 5.10
C ASN A 284 17.31 16.24 3.79
N VAL A 285 18.05 16.77 2.81
CA VAL A 285 18.27 16.13 1.51
C VAL A 285 19.76 16.13 1.23
N TYR A 286 20.36 14.93 1.26
CA TYR A 286 21.77 14.73 0.97
C TYR A 286 22.15 15.29 -0.40
N ASN A 287 23.14 16.18 -0.43
CA ASN A 287 23.58 16.92 -1.62
C ASN A 287 22.43 17.60 -2.40
N ARG A 288 21.47 18.24 -1.71
CA ARG A 288 20.30 18.94 -2.32
C ARG A 288 20.64 19.80 -3.53
N TRP A 289 21.79 20.49 -3.56
CA TRP A 289 22.20 21.31 -4.70
C TRP A 289 22.38 20.49 -6.01
N GLN A 290 22.83 19.23 -5.92
CA GLN A 290 22.94 18.32 -7.06
C GLN A 290 21.56 17.91 -7.57
N GLU A 291 20.62 17.69 -6.65
CA GLU A 291 19.23 17.36 -6.99
C GLU A 291 18.55 18.53 -7.71
N ILE A 292 18.68 19.75 -7.16
CA ILE A 292 18.17 20.99 -7.75
C ILE A 292 18.79 21.25 -9.12
N LEU A 293 20.11 21.13 -9.25
CA LEU A 293 20.81 21.31 -10.54
C LEU A 293 20.31 20.29 -11.57
N GLY A 294 20.22 19.01 -11.21
CA GLY A 294 19.75 17.95 -12.11
C GLY A 294 18.30 18.14 -12.56
N VAL A 295 17.39 18.51 -11.64
CA VAL A 295 15.99 18.81 -12.00
C VAL A 295 15.92 20.09 -12.85
N SER A 296 16.73 21.11 -12.56
CA SER A 296 16.78 22.35 -13.34
C SER A 296 17.27 22.11 -14.77
N VAL A 297 18.24 21.22 -14.97
CA VAL A 297 18.72 20.82 -16.30
C VAL A 297 17.57 20.28 -17.15
N PHE A 298 16.70 19.42 -16.61
CA PHE A 298 15.52 18.93 -17.33
C PHE A 298 14.58 20.07 -17.77
N TRP A 299 14.25 20.98 -16.84
CA TRP A 299 13.37 22.12 -17.11
C TRP A 299 14.00 23.19 -18.00
N ILE A 300 15.27 23.06 -18.38
CA ILE A 300 15.93 23.87 -19.41
C ILE A 300 15.92 23.13 -20.76
N TRP A 301 16.51 21.93 -20.85
CA TRP A 301 16.72 21.29 -22.15
C TRP A 301 15.42 20.76 -22.79
N PHE A 302 14.46 20.27 -22.01
CA PHE A 302 13.24 19.69 -22.57
C PHE A 302 12.32 20.78 -23.16
N PRO A 303 12.02 21.89 -22.47
CA PRO A 303 11.31 23.02 -23.08
C PRO A 303 12.06 23.65 -24.25
N LEU A 304 13.40 23.72 -24.21
CA LEU A 304 14.21 24.20 -25.33
C LEU A 304 14.04 23.31 -26.57
N LEU A 305 14.15 21.99 -26.42
CA LEU A 305 13.94 21.03 -27.51
C LEU A 305 12.52 21.13 -28.08
N VAL A 306 11.50 21.24 -27.22
CA VAL A 306 10.12 21.46 -27.66
C VAL A 306 9.97 22.80 -28.39
N SER A 307 10.70 23.86 -27.99
CA SER A 307 10.63 25.15 -28.68
C SER A 307 11.15 25.12 -30.12
N CYS A 308 12.02 24.17 -30.47
CA CYS A 308 12.51 23.97 -31.84
C CYS A 308 11.42 23.44 -32.80
N LEU A 309 10.33 22.85 -32.29
CA LEU A 309 9.23 22.35 -33.12
C LEU A 309 8.46 23.51 -33.78
N PRO A 310 8.03 23.35 -35.05
CA PRO A 310 7.67 24.46 -35.93
C PRO A 310 6.37 25.19 -35.57
N ASN A 311 5.46 24.53 -34.84
CA ASN A 311 4.15 25.09 -34.51
C ASN A 311 3.59 24.51 -33.19
N TRP A 312 2.57 25.16 -32.64
CA TRP A 312 1.94 24.75 -31.37
C TRP A 312 1.29 23.34 -31.39
N PRO A 313 0.53 22.95 -32.42
CA PRO A 313 0.03 21.57 -32.54
C PRO A 313 1.13 20.50 -32.42
N GLU A 314 2.26 20.69 -33.08
CA GLU A 314 3.39 19.74 -33.02
C GLU A 314 4.09 19.73 -31.67
N ARG A 315 4.20 20.89 -31.01
CA ARG A 315 4.71 20.99 -29.62
C ARG A 315 3.83 20.20 -28.65
N VAL A 316 2.51 20.37 -28.72
CA VAL A 316 1.55 19.64 -27.88
C VAL A 316 1.60 18.14 -28.20
N MET A 317 1.60 17.78 -29.49
CA MET A 317 1.68 16.38 -29.93
C MET A 317 2.95 15.68 -29.44
N PHE A 318 4.12 16.32 -29.56
CA PHE A 318 5.39 15.76 -29.09
C PHE A 318 5.36 15.48 -27.57
N VAL A 319 4.92 16.47 -26.79
CA VAL A 319 4.81 16.34 -25.32
C VAL A 319 3.81 15.25 -24.94
N VAL A 320 2.61 15.25 -25.55
CA VAL A 320 1.59 14.22 -25.29
C VAL A 320 2.10 12.83 -25.68
N ALA A 321 2.79 12.67 -26.80
CA ALA A 321 3.39 11.39 -27.19
C ALA A 321 4.44 10.89 -26.17
N SER A 322 5.30 11.78 -25.66
CA SER A 322 6.27 11.43 -24.60
C SER A 322 5.56 10.96 -23.33
N PHE A 323 4.56 11.72 -22.88
CA PHE A 323 3.79 11.41 -21.67
C PHE A 323 2.96 10.12 -21.79
N VAL A 324 2.28 9.91 -22.93
CA VAL A 324 1.51 8.68 -23.20
C VAL A 324 2.40 7.44 -23.22
N VAL A 325 3.55 7.50 -23.89
CA VAL A 325 4.47 6.34 -23.95
C VAL A 325 5.08 6.06 -22.58
N THR A 326 5.55 7.07 -21.84
CA THR A 326 5.99 6.86 -20.44
C THR A 326 4.85 6.45 -19.50
N GLY A 327 3.59 6.73 -19.86
CA GLY A 327 2.40 6.23 -19.17
C GLY A 327 2.37 4.72 -18.97
N ILE A 328 2.99 3.96 -19.88
CA ILE A 328 3.18 2.50 -19.78
C ILE A 328 3.95 2.12 -18.50
N GLN A 329 4.93 2.95 -18.10
CA GLN A 329 5.70 2.76 -16.86
C GLN A 329 4.84 2.93 -15.61
N HIS A 330 4.01 3.99 -15.59
CA HIS A 330 3.11 4.25 -14.46
C HIS A 330 2.04 3.17 -14.32
N VAL A 331 1.49 2.68 -15.45
CA VAL A 331 0.63 1.49 -15.48
C VAL A 331 1.36 0.31 -14.83
N GLN A 332 2.58 -0.01 -15.25
CA GLN A 332 3.32 -1.15 -14.73
C GLN A 332 3.52 -1.11 -13.20
N PHE A 333 3.97 0.02 -12.65
CA PHE A 333 4.08 0.20 -11.19
C PHE A 333 2.76 -0.12 -10.47
N CYS A 334 1.63 0.35 -11.00
CA CYS A 334 0.31 0.05 -10.45
C CYS A 334 -0.04 -1.44 -10.54
N LEU A 335 0.29 -2.13 -11.64
CA LEU A 335 -0.03 -3.55 -11.82
C LEU A 335 0.58 -4.43 -10.72
N ASN A 336 1.82 -4.12 -10.31
CA ASN A 336 2.56 -4.89 -9.32
C ASN A 336 1.94 -4.85 -7.90
N HIS A 337 1.07 -3.87 -7.60
CA HIS A 337 0.59 -3.59 -6.23
C HIS A 337 -0.93 -3.41 -6.08
N PHE A 338 -1.63 -2.77 -7.04
CA PHE A 338 -3.06 -2.46 -6.94
C PHE A 338 -3.97 -3.70 -6.97
N SER A 339 -3.43 -4.84 -7.40
CA SER A 339 -4.14 -6.14 -7.43
C SER A 339 -3.70 -7.09 -6.31
N SER A 340 -2.75 -6.68 -5.47
CA SER A 340 -2.18 -7.48 -4.38
C SER A 340 -2.92 -7.22 -3.06
N THR A 341 -2.62 -7.98 -2.02
CA THR A 341 -3.34 -7.87 -0.74
C THR A 341 -2.94 -6.58 0.00
N VAL A 342 -3.89 -5.91 0.69
CA VAL A 342 -3.64 -4.64 1.40
C VAL A 342 -4.09 -4.65 2.87
N TYR A 343 -3.27 -4.07 3.73
CA TYR A 343 -3.50 -3.97 5.18
C TYR A 343 -3.50 -2.51 5.67
N VAL A 344 -3.68 -2.34 6.98
CA VAL A 344 -3.63 -1.04 7.68
C VAL A 344 -2.69 -1.22 8.88
N GLY A 345 -1.92 -0.20 9.21
CA GLY A 345 -0.93 -0.17 10.27
C GLY A 345 0.50 -0.50 9.80
N PRO A 346 1.49 -0.39 10.72
CA PRO A 346 2.92 -0.52 10.42
C PRO A 346 3.37 -1.97 10.14
N PRO A 347 4.40 -2.16 9.30
CA PRO A 347 4.97 -3.48 9.01
C PRO A 347 5.51 -4.19 10.25
N GLN A 348 5.08 -5.44 10.48
CA GLN A 348 5.57 -6.33 11.54
C GLN A 348 6.74 -7.16 11.01
N GLY A 349 7.90 -7.14 11.68
CA GLY A 349 9.15 -7.67 11.12
C GLY A 349 9.28 -9.20 11.06
N ASN A 350 8.73 -9.94 12.02
CA ASN A 350 8.84 -11.41 12.09
C ASN A 350 8.22 -12.15 10.87
N ASN A 351 7.40 -11.44 10.10
CA ASN A 351 6.71 -11.90 8.90
C ASN A 351 7.17 -11.12 7.65
N TRP A 352 8.38 -10.55 7.66
CA TRP A 352 8.93 -9.73 6.56
C TRP A 352 8.79 -10.41 5.19
N PHE A 353 9.27 -11.66 5.09
CA PHE A 353 9.21 -12.43 3.84
C PHE A 353 7.78 -12.60 3.33
N GLU A 354 6.86 -13.06 4.20
CA GLU A 354 5.43 -13.19 3.88
C GLU A 354 4.82 -11.86 3.42
N LYS A 355 5.12 -10.75 4.10
CA LYS A 355 4.54 -9.44 3.77
C LYS A 355 4.91 -8.99 2.37
N GLN A 356 6.17 -9.18 1.96
CA GLN A 356 6.57 -8.88 0.59
C GLN A 356 5.82 -9.81 -0.40
N THR A 357 5.81 -11.13 -0.17
CA THR A 357 5.15 -12.09 -1.09
C THR A 357 3.62 -11.97 -1.16
N VAL A 358 2.98 -11.38 -0.14
CA VAL A 358 1.54 -11.07 -0.06
C VAL A 358 1.21 -9.71 -0.69
N GLY A 359 2.14 -8.75 -0.63
CA GLY A 359 2.00 -7.39 -1.15
C GLY A 359 2.41 -7.20 -2.62
N THR A 360 3.20 -8.11 -3.21
CA THR A 360 3.69 -8.02 -4.59
C THR A 360 2.96 -8.94 -5.57
N LEU A 361 2.90 -8.53 -6.84
CA LEU A 361 2.51 -9.34 -7.99
C LEU A 361 3.63 -9.35 -9.03
N ASP A 362 4.13 -10.54 -9.39
CA ASP A 362 5.11 -10.73 -10.48
C ASP A 362 4.42 -10.73 -11.86
N ILE A 363 5.07 -10.15 -12.87
CA ILE A 363 4.59 -10.18 -14.26
C ILE A 363 5.26 -11.33 -15.02
N SER A 364 4.51 -12.37 -15.38
CA SER A 364 5.04 -13.51 -16.11
C SER A 364 5.37 -13.13 -17.58
N CYS A 365 6.65 -13.03 -17.93
CA CYS A 365 7.11 -12.71 -19.28
C CYS A 365 8.32 -13.53 -19.73
N SER A 366 8.47 -13.66 -21.06
CA SER A 366 9.64 -14.26 -21.71
C SER A 366 10.92 -13.44 -21.45
N PRO A 367 12.13 -14.04 -21.46
CA PRO A 367 13.38 -13.32 -21.16
C PRO A 367 13.66 -12.11 -22.04
N TRP A 368 13.25 -12.13 -23.31
CA TRP A 368 13.43 -11.01 -24.22
C TRP A 368 12.63 -9.74 -23.84
N MET A 369 11.70 -9.82 -22.89
CA MET A 369 10.97 -8.67 -22.33
C MET A 369 11.64 -8.05 -21.10
N ASP A 370 12.81 -8.55 -20.65
CA ASP A 370 13.47 -8.05 -19.44
C ASP A 370 13.94 -6.59 -19.56
N TRP A 371 14.24 -6.10 -20.77
CA TRP A 371 14.56 -4.69 -21.04
C TRP A 371 13.32 -3.78 -20.95
N PHE A 372 12.13 -4.29 -21.30
CA PHE A 372 10.89 -3.54 -21.30
C PHE A 372 10.39 -3.34 -19.87
N HIS A 373 10.21 -4.45 -19.14
CA HIS A 373 9.73 -4.44 -17.76
C HIS A 373 10.77 -3.94 -16.75
N GLY A 374 12.05 -3.96 -17.12
CA GLY A 374 13.11 -3.26 -16.41
C GLY A 374 13.58 -3.90 -15.10
N GLY A 375 13.01 -5.04 -14.68
CA GLY A 375 13.31 -5.74 -13.42
C GLY A 375 12.04 -6.01 -12.59
N LEU A 376 11.05 -5.12 -12.68
CA LEU A 376 9.81 -5.13 -11.88
C LEU A 376 8.81 -6.23 -12.26
N GLN A 377 9.08 -6.97 -13.34
CA GLN A 377 8.41 -8.24 -13.60
C GLN A 377 8.68 -9.28 -12.49
N PHE A 378 9.73 -9.10 -11.68
CA PHE A 378 10.10 -9.93 -10.55
C PHE A 378 9.91 -9.21 -9.20
N GLN A 379 8.82 -8.46 -9.05
CA GLN A 379 8.61 -7.56 -7.90
C GLN A 379 8.78 -8.27 -6.55
N THR A 380 8.37 -9.53 -6.44
CA THR A 380 8.52 -10.34 -5.22
C THR A 380 10.00 -10.57 -4.88
N ALA A 381 10.81 -10.98 -5.85
CA ALA A 381 12.26 -11.14 -5.65
C ALA A 381 12.97 -9.80 -5.47
N HIS A 382 12.47 -8.73 -6.08
CA HIS A 382 13.01 -7.38 -5.93
C HIS A 382 12.79 -6.84 -4.51
N HIS A 383 11.58 -6.92 -3.96
CA HIS A 383 11.28 -6.49 -2.58
C HIS A 383 12.05 -7.28 -1.52
N LEU A 384 12.29 -8.58 -1.76
CA LEU A 384 13.08 -9.43 -0.88
C LEU A 384 14.59 -9.21 -0.99
N PHE A 385 15.09 -8.75 -2.14
CA PHE A 385 16.51 -8.50 -2.38
C PHE A 385 16.75 -7.17 -3.12
N PRO A 386 16.44 -5.99 -2.55
CA PRO A 386 16.40 -4.73 -3.30
C PRO A 386 17.76 -4.31 -3.86
N ARG A 387 18.85 -4.64 -3.14
CA ARG A 387 20.24 -4.42 -3.56
C ARG A 387 20.71 -5.34 -4.71
N LEU A 388 19.95 -6.36 -5.10
CA LEU A 388 20.37 -7.34 -6.10
C LEU A 388 20.33 -6.73 -7.51
N PRO A 389 21.45 -6.74 -8.26
CA PRO A 389 21.46 -6.27 -9.64
C PRO A 389 20.41 -6.98 -10.50
N ARG A 390 19.57 -6.21 -11.20
CA ARG A 390 18.35 -6.71 -11.86
C ARG A 390 18.58 -7.83 -12.87
N CYS A 391 19.80 -7.92 -13.42
CA CYS A 391 20.25 -9.00 -14.30
C CYS A 391 20.21 -10.41 -13.67
N HIS A 392 20.09 -10.52 -12.34
CA HIS A 392 19.95 -11.80 -11.63
C HIS A 392 18.54 -12.09 -11.11
N LEU A 393 17.60 -11.13 -11.13
CA LEU A 393 16.25 -11.34 -10.60
C LEU A 393 15.56 -12.55 -11.26
N ARG A 394 15.69 -12.73 -12.58
CA ARG A 394 15.18 -13.91 -13.31
C ARG A 394 15.79 -15.24 -12.82
N LYS A 395 17.03 -15.22 -12.33
CA LYS A 395 17.73 -16.41 -11.79
C LYS A 395 17.35 -16.70 -10.34
N ILE A 396 17.05 -15.66 -9.54
CA ILE A 396 16.73 -15.79 -8.12
C ILE A 396 15.24 -16.07 -7.86
N SER A 397 14.34 -15.57 -8.71
CA SER A 397 12.89 -15.75 -8.56
C SER A 397 12.42 -17.20 -8.40
N PRO A 398 12.99 -18.22 -9.10
CA PRO A 398 12.67 -19.63 -8.85
C PRO A 398 12.89 -20.08 -7.41
N PHE A 399 14.00 -19.67 -6.77
CA PHE A 399 14.32 -20.01 -5.38
C PHE A 399 13.37 -19.32 -4.40
N VAL A 400 12.95 -18.08 -4.69
CA VAL A 400 11.91 -17.39 -3.92
C VAL A 400 10.58 -18.15 -4.01
N LYS A 401 10.19 -18.58 -5.21
CA LYS A 401 8.96 -19.35 -5.44
C LYS A 401 8.98 -20.71 -4.74
N GLU A 402 10.12 -21.39 -4.72
CA GLU A 402 10.32 -22.63 -3.95
C GLU A 402 10.24 -22.38 -2.44
N LEU A 403 10.86 -21.32 -1.93
CA LEU A 403 10.79 -20.95 -0.51
C LEU A 403 9.34 -20.61 -0.08
N CYS A 404 8.58 -19.91 -0.94
CA CYS A 404 7.14 -19.67 -0.72
C CYS A 404 6.36 -20.98 -0.65
N LYS A 405 6.57 -21.90 -1.60
CA LYS A 405 5.94 -23.23 -1.63
C LYS A 405 6.22 -24.02 -0.33
N ASN A 406 7.46 -24.01 0.13
CA ASN A 406 7.90 -24.76 1.32
C ASN A 406 7.24 -24.24 2.61
N HIS A 407 7.04 -22.92 2.73
CA HIS A 407 6.35 -22.29 3.86
C HIS A 407 4.84 -22.05 3.64
N LYS A 408 4.26 -22.59 2.56
CA LYS A 408 2.84 -22.45 2.16
C LYS A 408 2.38 -20.99 1.96
N LEU A 409 3.31 -20.10 1.62
CA LEU A 409 3.06 -18.69 1.35
C LEU A 409 2.64 -18.47 -0.11
N PRO A 410 1.82 -17.44 -0.41
CA PRO A 410 1.45 -17.12 -1.78
C PRO A 410 2.66 -16.63 -2.58
N TYR A 411 2.71 -17.00 -3.87
CA TYR A 411 3.58 -16.39 -4.87
C TYR A 411 2.69 -15.92 -6.03
N SER A 412 2.27 -14.65 -5.96
CA SER A 412 1.38 -14.05 -6.94
C SER A 412 2.13 -13.77 -8.24
N SER A 413 1.69 -14.38 -9.36
CA SER A 413 2.21 -14.05 -10.68
C SER A 413 1.13 -14.14 -11.76
N ALA A 414 1.11 -13.16 -12.66
CA ALA A 414 0.12 -13.00 -13.72
C ALA A 414 0.77 -12.49 -15.00
N SER A 415 0.20 -12.76 -16.18
CA SER A 415 0.67 -12.10 -17.42
C SER A 415 0.36 -10.60 -17.37
N PHE A 416 1.08 -9.79 -18.15
CA PHE A 416 0.82 -8.35 -18.23
C PHE A 416 -0.66 -8.05 -18.56
N TRP A 417 -1.30 -8.88 -19.39
CA TRP A 417 -2.73 -8.77 -19.71
C TRP A 417 -3.65 -9.14 -18.55
N GLU A 418 -3.35 -10.23 -17.82
CA GLU A 418 -4.13 -10.60 -16.63
C GLU A 418 -3.98 -9.57 -15.52
N ALA A 419 -2.77 -9.04 -15.26
CA ALA A 419 -2.53 -8.03 -14.25
C ALA A 419 -3.25 -6.70 -14.56
N ASN A 420 -3.34 -6.28 -15.83
CA ASN A 420 -4.19 -5.16 -16.24
C ASN A 420 -5.68 -5.44 -15.95
N LYS A 421 -6.19 -6.62 -16.29
CA LYS A 421 -7.58 -7.01 -15.99
C LYS A 421 -7.86 -7.10 -14.49
N MET A 422 -6.91 -7.58 -13.68
CA MET A 422 -7.01 -7.59 -12.22
C MET A 422 -7.08 -6.16 -11.67
N THR A 423 -6.20 -5.27 -12.13
CA THR A 423 -6.14 -3.88 -11.67
C THR A 423 -7.44 -3.12 -11.99
N ILE A 424 -7.95 -3.26 -13.22
CA ILE A 424 -9.25 -2.68 -13.60
C ILE A 424 -10.42 -3.29 -12.82
N ARG A 425 -10.36 -4.57 -12.43
CA ARG A 425 -11.37 -5.20 -11.55
C ARG A 425 -11.33 -4.61 -10.14
N THR A 426 -10.17 -4.48 -9.50
CA THR A 426 -10.05 -3.85 -8.17
C THR A 426 -10.54 -2.42 -8.19
N LEU A 427 -10.06 -1.63 -9.15
CA LEU A 427 -10.47 -0.24 -9.33
C LEU A 427 -11.98 -0.11 -9.61
N ARG A 428 -12.59 -1.06 -10.35
CA ARG A 428 -14.04 -1.09 -10.58
C ARG A 428 -14.83 -1.49 -9.33
N ALA A 429 -14.35 -2.48 -8.56
CA ALA A 429 -15.01 -2.90 -7.32
C ALA A 429 -15.07 -1.76 -6.30
N ALA A 430 -13.95 -1.08 -6.06
CA ALA A 430 -13.93 0.10 -5.19
C ALA A 430 -14.76 1.27 -5.77
N ALA A 431 -14.77 1.48 -7.09
CA ALA A 431 -15.60 2.52 -7.72
C ALA A 431 -17.11 2.28 -7.55
N LEU A 432 -17.57 1.02 -7.57
CA LEU A 432 -18.97 0.69 -7.32
C LEU A 432 -19.32 0.91 -5.84
N GLN A 433 -18.50 0.41 -4.92
CA GLN A 433 -18.69 0.61 -3.48
C GLN A 433 -18.70 2.11 -3.11
N ALA A 434 -17.91 2.96 -3.79
CA ALA A 434 -17.92 4.41 -3.62
C ALA A 434 -19.23 5.11 -4.06
N ARG A 435 -19.90 4.56 -5.08
CA ARG A 435 -21.24 5.02 -5.53
C ARG A 435 -22.32 4.59 -4.54
N ASP A 436 -22.26 3.34 -4.08
CA ASP A 436 -23.22 2.78 -3.12
C ASP A 436 -23.07 3.43 -1.73
N PHE A 437 -21.85 3.88 -1.37
CA PHE A 437 -21.60 4.72 -0.18
C PHE A 437 -22.32 6.08 -0.22
N ALA A 438 -22.75 6.57 -1.40
CA ALA A 438 -23.62 7.74 -1.51
C ALA A 438 -25.12 7.41 -1.38
N LYS A 439 -25.49 6.12 -1.33
CA LYS A 439 -26.85 5.61 -1.16
C LYS A 439 -26.90 4.62 0.01
N PRO A 440 -26.86 5.08 1.27
CA PRO A 440 -27.11 4.19 2.41
C PRO A 440 -28.48 3.54 2.21
N VAL A 441 -28.48 2.23 1.93
CA VAL A 441 -29.71 1.45 1.81
C VAL A 441 -30.46 1.58 3.15
N PRO A 442 -31.73 2.02 3.16
CA PRO A 442 -32.48 2.07 4.40
C PRO A 442 -32.48 0.69 5.04
N LYS A 443 -31.99 0.58 6.27
CA LYS A 443 -32.09 -0.64 7.09
C LYS A 443 -33.55 -0.84 7.50
N ASN A 444 -34.36 -1.25 6.53
CA ASN A 444 -35.70 -1.73 6.74
C ASN A 444 -35.59 -3.09 7.45
N LEU A 445 -35.52 -3.06 8.78
CA LEU A 445 -35.43 -4.23 9.67
C LEU A 445 -36.48 -5.30 9.31
N VAL A 446 -37.65 -4.87 8.85
CA VAL A 446 -38.73 -5.71 8.29
C VAL A 446 -38.22 -6.68 7.19
N TRP A 447 -37.35 -6.24 6.29
CA TRP A 447 -36.78 -7.08 5.22
C TRP A 447 -35.64 -7.99 5.66
N GLU A 448 -35.04 -7.75 6.83
CA GLU A 448 -34.07 -8.66 7.45
C GLU A 448 -34.81 -9.74 8.27
N ALA A 449 -35.79 -9.36 9.08
CA ALA A 449 -36.66 -10.28 9.82
C ALA A 449 -37.40 -11.27 8.89
N LEU A 450 -37.92 -10.80 7.74
CA LEU A 450 -38.56 -11.65 6.72
C LEU A 450 -37.62 -12.68 6.08
N LYS A 451 -36.30 -12.52 6.19
CA LYS A 451 -35.30 -13.47 5.65
C LYS A 451 -34.86 -14.54 6.65
N LEU A 452 -35.22 -14.43 7.92
CA LEU A 452 -34.88 -15.43 8.93
C LEU A 452 -35.61 -16.76 8.69
N PRO A 453 -35.05 -17.92 9.11
CA PRO A 453 -35.77 -19.19 9.18
C PRO A 453 -37.04 -19.07 10.04
N ASN A 454 -38.09 -19.84 9.76
CA ASN A 454 -39.41 -19.69 10.38
C ASN A 454 -39.37 -19.60 11.91
N ASP A 455 -38.65 -20.52 12.57
CA ASP A 455 -38.54 -20.64 14.03
C ASP A 455 -37.88 -19.42 14.72
N SER A 456 -37.17 -18.59 13.94
CA SER A 456 -36.58 -17.31 14.39
C SER A 456 -37.43 -16.12 13.96
N ARG A 457 -38.02 -16.19 12.75
CA ARG A 457 -38.89 -15.17 12.16
C ARG A 457 -40.10 -14.85 13.05
N GLU A 458 -40.72 -15.86 13.66
CA GLU A 458 -41.89 -15.68 14.54
C GLU A 458 -41.53 -14.85 15.80
N LYS A 459 -40.38 -15.14 16.43
CA LYS A 459 -39.92 -14.42 17.63
C LYS A 459 -39.57 -12.96 17.34
N GLU A 460 -38.89 -12.69 16.23
CA GLU A 460 -38.62 -11.30 15.84
C GLU A 460 -39.89 -10.55 15.41
N LEU A 461 -40.85 -11.21 14.73
CA LEU A 461 -42.15 -10.57 14.46
C LEU A 461 -42.90 -10.22 15.75
N ILE A 462 -42.88 -11.11 16.76
CA ILE A 462 -43.51 -10.83 18.06
C ILE A 462 -42.86 -9.61 18.72
N GLY A 463 -41.53 -9.58 18.85
CA GLY A 463 -40.84 -8.42 19.44
C GLY A 463 -41.05 -7.10 18.66
N LEU A 464 -41.18 -7.18 17.33
CA LEU A 464 -41.45 -6.02 16.48
C LEU A 464 -42.92 -5.56 16.61
N LEU A 465 -43.87 -6.48 16.81
CA LEU A 465 -45.26 -6.18 17.12
C LEU A 465 -45.42 -5.59 18.53
N GLU A 466 -44.74 -6.14 19.53
CA GLU A 466 -44.71 -5.60 20.91
C GLU A 466 -44.15 -4.17 20.93
N MET A 467 -43.08 -3.90 20.16
CA MET A 467 -42.53 -2.55 20.00
C MET A 467 -43.54 -1.60 19.31
N LEU A 468 -44.30 -2.07 18.33
CA LEU A 468 -45.34 -1.27 17.66
C LEU A 468 -46.57 -1.01 18.55
N GLU A 469 -46.95 -1.95 19.42
CA GLU A 469 -47.99 -1.75 20.45
C GLU A 469 -47.50 -0.78 21.54
N ALA A 470 -46.25 -0.89 22.00
CA ALA A 470 -45.63 0.06 22.93
C ALA A 470 -45.53 1.49 22.36
N CYS A 471 -45.32 1.63 21.04
CA CYS A 471 -45.38 2.91 20.33
C CYS A 471 -46.82 3.41 20.05
N GLY A 472 -47.86 2.66 20.44
CA GLY A 472 -49.26 3.03 20.24
C GLY A 472 -49.76 2.95 18.79
N LEU A 473 -49.03 2.27 17.91
CA LEU A 473 -49.35 2.14 16.48
C LEU A 473 -50.31 0.97 16.20
N LEU A 474 -50.51 0.07 17.17
CA LEU A 474 -51.48 -1.02 17.12
C LEU A 474 -52.57 -0.79 18.19
N LYS A 475 -53.85 -0.91 17.79
CA LYS A 475 -55.03 -0.59 18.64
C LYS A 475 -55.73 -1.83 19.26
N ARG A 476 -55.07 -2.98 19.33
CA ARG A 476 -55.65 -4.21 19.93
C ARG A 476 -54.64 -4.95 20.79
N LYS A 477 -54.93 -5.02 22.10
CA LYS A 477 -54.27 -5.93 23.05
C LYS A 477 -54.38 -7.38 22.57
N PHE A 478 -53.25 -8.05 22.40
CA PHE A 478 -53.22 -9.51 22.29
C PHE A 478 -53.23 -10.16 23.68
N SER A 479 -54.38 -10.71 24.08
CA SER A 479 -54.56 -11.38 25.37
C SER A 479 -54.31 -12.88 25.28
N ASN A 480 -53.17 -13.34 25.80
CA ASN A 480 -52.87 -14.70 26.29
C ASN A 480 -53.51 -15.91 25.58
N SER A 481 -52.69 -16.70 24.87
CA SER A 481 -52.89 -18.16 24.76
C SER A 481 -51.80 -18.90 25.53
N SER A 482 -52.10 -19.28 26.77
CA SER A 482 -51.15 -19.96 27.66
C SER A 482 -50.84 -21.40 27.22
N LYS A 483 -49.57 -21.76 27.03
CA LYS A 483 -49.00 -23.10 27.33
C LYS A 483 -47.49 -23.18 27.04
N LEU A 484 -46.67 -22.98 28.07
CA LEU A 484 -45.45 -23.75 28.38
C LEU A 484 -45.06 -23.49 29.85
N ARG A 485 -44.27 -24.38 30.47
CA ARG A 485 -44.26 -24.56 31.94
C ARG A 485 -43.22 -23.70 32.69
N LYS A 486 -43.47 -23.52 34.00
CA LYS A 486 -42.65 -22.74 34.95
C LYS A 486 -41.39 -23.51 35.46
N PRO A 487 -40.43 -22.83 36.14
CA PRO A 487 -39.04 -23.30 36.35
C PRO A 487 -38.81 -23.90 37.76
N VAL A 488 -37.62 -23.67 38.37
CA VAL A 488 -37.07 -24.10 39.70
C VAL A 488 -36.10 -25.31 39.56
N CYS A 489 -34.87 -25.38 40.12
CA CYS A 489 -33.90 -24.47 40.80
C CYS A 489 -32.51 -25.21 40.92
N LEU A 490 -31.42 -24.87 41.67
CA LEU A 490 -30.99 -23.80 42.63
C LEU A 490 -29.43 -23.81 42.77
N THR A 491 -28.76 -22.66 43.04
CA THR A 491 -27.41 -22.45 43.68
C THR A 491 -26.12 -23.16 43.19
N GLY A 492 -24.91 -22.58 43.29
CA GLY A 492 -24.49 -21.19 43.59
C GLY A 492 -23.30 -21.05 44.57
N GLN A 493 -22.27 -20.24 44.26
CA GLN A 493 -21.24 -19.83 45.23
C GLN A 493 -20.51 -18.50 44.87
N GLN A 494 -20.37 -17.62 45.89
CA GLN A 494 -19.41 -16.51 46.10
C GLN A 494 -19.24 -15.31 45.11
N LYS A 495 -19.00 -14.14 45.72
CA LYS A 495 -18.55 -12.85 45.14
C LYS A 495 -17.02 -12.91 44.86
N GLN A 496 -16.30 -11.95 44.26
CA GLN A 496 -16.44 -10.48 44.05
C GLN A 496 -15.46 -10.10 42.88
N ILE A 497 -15.24 -8.88 42.35
CA ILE A 497 -15.54 -7.48 42.67
C ILE A 497 -15.73 -6.71 41.33
N CYS A 498 -16.57 -5.67 41.25
CA CYS A 498 -16.46 -4.63 40.20
C CYS A 498 -17.23 -3.33 40.52
N GLU A 499 -16.53 -2.22 40.68
CA GLU A 499 -16.97 -0.81 40.66
C GLU A 499 -15.71 0.09 40.60
N PRO A 500 -15.77 1.35 40.14
CA PRO A 500 -16.39 1.84 38.90
C PRO A 500 -15.44 2.73 38.06
N ILE A 501 -15.61 2.82 36.73
CA ILE A 501 -14.93 3.84 35.90
C ILE A 501 -15.91 4.53 34.93
N ASN A 502 -15.81 5.86 34.92
CA ASN A 502 -16.67 6.88 34.32
C ASN A 502 -17.15 6.71 32.86
N GLU A 503 -18.33 7.29 32.66
CA GLU A 503 -18.78 8.06 31.49
C GLU A 503 -17.75 8.36 30.38
N ARG A 504 -18.03 7.88 29.16
CA ARG A 504 -18.51 8.71 28.02
C ARG A 504 -18.60 7.89 26.73
N ALA A 505 -19.79 7.41 26.41
CA ALA A 505 -20.11 6.76 25.13
C ALA A 505 -21.46 7.24 24.59
N SER A 506 -21.43 8.31 23.80
CA SER A 506 -22.63 8.95 23.24
C SER A 506 -22.87 8.53 21.77
N LEU A 507 -23.96 7.80 21.51
CA LEU A 507 -24.57 7.58 20.17
C LEU A 507 -26.10 7.40 20.38
N PRO A 508 -26.97 7.57 19.36
CA PRO A 508 -27.87 8.72 19.43
C PRO A 508 -29.32 8.47 18.95
N ALA A 509 -30.08 9.56 18.82
CA ALA A 509 -31.18 9.71 17.84
C ALA A 509 -32.40 8.77 17.98
N TYR A 510 -33.07 8.84 19.12
CA TYR A 510 -34.55 8.82 19.13
C TYR A 510 -35.07 10.23 19.43
N ILE A 511 -36.30 10.54 18.99
CA ILE A 511 -36.90 11.90 18.90
C ILE A 511 -36.44 12.72 17.67
N CYS A 512 -36.95 12.37 16.48
CA CYS A 512 -37.45 13.33 15.48
C CYS A 512 -38.20 12.62 14.31
N TRP A 513 -39.30 11.92 14.60
CA TRP A 513 -40.16 11.36 13.53
C TRP A 513 -41.65 11.42 13.90
N ARG A 514 -42.21 12.64 13.95
CA ARG A 514 -43.64 12.85 14.22
C ARG A 514 -44.31 14.00 13.45
N THR A 515 -43.62 14.57 12.45
CA THR A 515 -44.00 15.84 11.80
C THR A 515 -43.76 15.91 10.28
N MET A 516 -43.40 14.81 9.60
CA MET A 516 -43.27 14.79 8.13
C MET A 516 -43.77 13.47 7.49
N THR A 517 -45.09 13.39 7.24
CA THR A 517 -45.73 13.00 5.96
C THR A 517 -47.24 12.84 6.18
N GLY A 518 -48.05 13.81 5.73
CA GLY A 518 -49.50 13.71 5.76
C GLY A 518 -50.05 12.91 4.57
N SER A 519 -50.12 11.58 4.68
CA SER A 519 -50.69 10.71 3.62
C SER A 519 -51.07 9.32 4.17
N ASN A 520 -52.19 9.21 4.88
CA ASN A 520 -52.60 7.95 5.53
C ASN A 520 -52.90 6.80 4.54
N ASN A 521 -53.45 7.14 3.36
CA ASN A 521 -54.09 6.16 2.48
C ASN A 521 -53.15 5.06 1.92
N GLU A 522 -51.84 5.30 1.80
CA GLU A 522 -50.92 4.30 1.23
C GLU A 522 -50.37 3.29 2.26
N ILE A 523 -50.44 3.62 3.55
CA ILE A 523 -50.02 2.73 4.65
C ILE A 523 -51.17 1.78 5.01
N ASP A 524 -52.40 2.31 5.13
CA ASP A 524 -53.58 1.51 5.47
C ASP A 524 -53.86 0.41 4.41
N VAL A 525 -53.65 0.70 3.12
CA VAL A 525 -53.79 -0.29 2.03
C VAL A 525 -52.75 -1.42 2.10
N LYS A 526 -51.55 -1.15 2.62
CA LYS A 526 -50.48 -2.15 2.79
C LYS A 526 -50.70 -2.98 4.06
N LEU A 527 -51.18 -2.37 5.15
CA LEU A 527 -51.62 -3.07 6.36
C LEU A 527 -52.85 -3.97 6.09
N ALA A 528 -53.81 -3.51 5.28
CA ALA A 528 -54.96 -4.31 4.86
C ALA A 528 -54.54 -5.57 4.08
N HIS A 529 -53.59 -5.45 3.14
CA HIS A 529 -53.04 -6.61 2.44
C HIS A 529 -52.36 -7.62 3.37
N ILE A 530 -51.59 -7.16 4.36
CA ILE A 530 -50.93 -8.03 5.35
C ILE A 530 -51.98 -8.76 6.21
N ALA A 531 -53.02 -8.06 6.66
CA ALA A 531 -54.12 -8.65 7.41
C ALA A 531 -54.89 -9.70 6.58
N GLU A 532 -55.17 -9.42 5.31
CA GLU A 532 -55.84 -10.35 4.39
C GLU A 532 -54.98 -11.59 4.09
N MET A 533 -53.65 -11.43 3.96
CA MET A 533 -52.70 -12.55 3.87
C MET A 533 -52.74 -13.43 5.12
N TYR A 534 -52.68 -12.82 6.31
CA TYR A 534 -52.71 -13.55 7.57
C TYR A 534 -54.01 -14.33 7.75
N LYS A 535 -55.13 -13.72 7.35
CA LYS A 535 -56.47 -14.33 7.36
C LYS A 535 -56.59 -15.53 6.44
N ARG A 536 -55.93 -15.52 5.27
CA ARG A 536 -55.84 -16.69 4.39
C ARG A 536 -55.02 -17.80 5.05
N ILE A 537 -53.84 -17.49 5.56
CA ILE A 537 -52.93 -18.43 6.25
C ILE A 537 -53.63 -19.09 7.46
N SER A 538 -54.44 -18.36 8.22
CA SER A 538 -55.13 -18.88 9.41
C SER A 538 -56.44 -19.62 9.13
N SER A 539 -56.79 -19.93 7.86
CA SER A 539 -58.16 -20.35 7.49
C SER A 539 -58.30 -21.68 6.74
N LYS A 540 -57.21 -22.29 6.26
CA LYS A 540 -57.26 -23.56 5.52
C LYS A 540 -56.11 -24.50 5.86
N GLU A 541 -56.43 -25.78 5.86
CA GLU A 541 -55.53 -26.90 6.10
C GLU A 541 -54.48 -27.03 5.01
N VAL A 542 -53.34 -27.61 5.38
CA VAL A 542 -52.23 -27.87 4.45
C VAL A 542 -52.49 -29.14 3.66
N GLN A 543 -52.57 -29.01 2.33
CA GLN A 543 -52.07 -30.05 1.43
C GLN A 543 -51.19 -29.40 0.35
N PHE A 544 -49.92 -29.77 0.34
CA PHE A 544 -49.05 -29.66 -0.82
C PHE A 544 -48.93 -31.05 -1.43
N SER A 545 -49.20 -31.16 -2.73
CA SER A 545 -48.75 -32.28 -3.57
C SER A 545 -47.41 -31.90 -4.19
N ASP A 546 -46.46 -32.83 -4.23
CA ASP A 546 -45.11 -32.57 -4.74
C ASP A 546 -45.07 -32.15 -6.23
N GLY A 547 -44.11 -31.28 -6.57
CA GLY A 547 -43.89 -30.72 -7.91
C GLY A 547 -42.75 -29.71 -7.94
#